data_AF-A0AAD7GDY1-F1
#
_entry.id   AF-A0AAD7GDY1-F1
#
_cell.length_a   1.000
_cell.length_b   1.000
_cell.length_c   1.000
_cell.angle_alpha   90.00
_cell.angle_beta   90.00
_cell.angle_gamma   90.00
#
_symmetry.space_group_name_H-M   'P 1'
#
loop_
_entity.id
_entity.type
_entity.pdbx_description
1 polymer ?
#
loop_
_entity_poly.entity_id
_entity_poly.type
_entity_poly.pdbx_seq_one_letter_code
_entity_poly.pdbx_strand_id
1 'polypeptide(L)'
;MYYAGGGYNYASELMKLLHNLNHDWPSDISPVLCGGMLINDVGGPTTFKETDIRIEQFNKSIKSHAHGVNAQPGLLEKFTSALGHVQKLTDPMCTELGIDIENKHHAKVRQDKDVQILLKHLCNEKIFDFTADVPSEHAVIDLY
;
A
#
# COMPACT_ATOMS: atom_id res chain seq x y z
N MET A 1 2.18 -13.56 7.17
CA MET A 1 1.85 -12.79 8.38
C MET A 1 0.76 -11.78 8.02
N TYR A 2 -0.51 -12.20 8.02
CA TYR A 2 -1.67 -11.32 7.82
C TYR A 2 -1.68 -10.20 8.89
N TYR A 3 -0.99 -9.11 8.59
CA TYR A 3 -0.84 -7.93 9.44
C TYR A 3 -1.59 -6.77 8.78
N ALA A 4 -2.87 -6.98 8.47
CA ALA A 4 -3.70 -5.96 7.83
C ALA A 4 -5.03 -5.86 8.57
N GLY A 5 -5.06 -5.13 9.69
CA GLY A 5 -6.34 -4.68 10.26
C GLY A 5 -6.41 -4.46 11.76
N GLY A 6 -5.37 -4.79 12.55
CA GLY A 6 -5.42 -4.61 14.01
C GLY A 6 -6.46 -5.50 14.73
N GLY A 7 -6.94 -6.55 14.07
CA GLY A 7 -7.91 -7.49 14.65
C GLY A 7 -7.26 -8.51 15.57
N TYR A 8 -7.82 -8.70 16.77
CA TYR A 8 -7.36 -9.68 17.77
C TYR A 8 -7.74 -11.14 17.44
N ASN A 9 -8.35 -11.41 16.28
CA ASN A 9 -8.97 -12.70 15.93
C ASN A 9 -8.09 -13.62 15.08
N TYR A 10 -6.80 -13.31 14.96
CA TYR A 10 -5.85 -14.04 14.12
C TYR A 10 -5.87 -15.56 14.34
N ALA A 11 -5.95 -16.01 15.59
CA ALA A 11 -6.01 -17.44 15.90
C ALA A 11 -7.31 -18.09 15.38
N SER A 12 -8.45 -17.39 15.47
CA SER A 12 -9.74 -17.90 14.96
C SER A 12 -9.74 -17.99 13.44
N GLU A 13 -9.18 -16.98 12.76
CA GLU A 13 -9.08 -16.95 11.30
C GLU A 13 -8.15 -18.05 10.77
N LEU A 14 -7.00 -18.26 11.43
CA LEU A 14 -6.11 -19.37 11.09
C LEU A 14 -6.76 -20.73 11.30
N MET A 15 -7.52 -20.92 12.38
CA MET A 15 -8.23 -22.18 12.63
C MET A 15 -9.30 -22.45 11.56
N LYS A 16 -10.02 -21.42 11.09
CA LYS A 16 -10.96 -21.54 9.97
C LYS A 16 -10.23 -21.91 8.68
N LEU A 17 -9.11 -21.26 8.38
CA LEU A 17 -8.30 -21.58 7.22
C LEU A 17 -7.81 -23.03 7.25
N LEU A 18 -7.31 -23.49 8.40
CA LEU A 18 -6.82 -24.85 8.57
C LEU A 18 -7.95 -25.89 8.44
N HIS A 19 -9.14 -25.59 8.99
CA HIS A 19 -10.31 -26.43 8.82
C HIS A 19 -10.69 -26.56 7.34
N ASN A 20 -10.79 -25.43 6.64
CA ASN A 20 -11.15 -25.42 5.22
C ASN A 20 -10.14 -26.19 4.37
N LEU A 21 -8.83 -25.98 4.61
CA LEU A 21 -7.76 -26.69 3.90
C LEU A 21 -7.82 -28.21 4.07
N ASN A 22 -8.22 -28.68 5.24
CA ASN A 22 -8.22 -30.10 5.59
C ASN A 22 -9.54 -30.83 5.27
N HIS A 23 -10.67 -30.11 5.28
CA HIS A 23 -12.00 -30.74 5.25
C HIS A 23 -12.89 -30.27 4.11
N ASP A 24 -12.86 -28.98 3.77
CA ASP A 24 -13.83 -28.40 2.82
C ASP A 24 -13.27 -28.27 1.41
N TRP A 25 -11.98 -27.94 1.29
CA TRP A 25 -11.35 -27.68 0.01
C TRP A 25 -10.88 -28.98 -0.64
N PRO A 26 -11.05 -29.12 -1.97
CA PRO A 26 -10.53 -30.27 -2.70
C PRO A 26 -9.04 -30.49 -2.48
N SER A 27 -8.64 -31.74 -2.25
CA SER A 27 -7.27 -32.12 -1.88
C SER A 27 -6.23 -31.81 -2.95
N ASP A 28 -6.65 -31.68 -4.20
CA ASP A 28 -5.85 -31.28 -5.36
C ASP A 28 -5.64 -29.75 -5.42
N ILE A 29 -6.55 -28.96 -4.85
CA ILE A 29 -6.49 -27.49 -4.87
C ILE A 29 -5.75 -26.94 -3.64
N SER A 30 -5.96 -27.52 -2.45
CA SER A 30 -5.36 -27.03 -1.19
C SER A 30 -3.84 -26.85 -1.26
N PRO A 31 -3.04 -27.78 -1.82
CA PRO A 31 -1.59 -27.60 -1.95
C PRO A 31 -1.21 -26.46 -2.89
N VAL A 32 -1.96 -26.26 -3.98
CA VAL A 32 -1.73 -25.19 -4.95
C VAL A 32 -1.98 -23.83 -4.30
N LEU A 33 -3.09 -23.70 -3.56
CA LEU A 33 -3.42 -22.47 -2.83
C LEU A 33 -2.36 -22.16 -1.77
N CYS A 34 -1.94 -23.14 -0.97
CA CYS A 34 -0.88 -22.96 0.02
C CYS A 34 0.45 -22.55 -0.62
N GLY A 35 0.83 -23.19 -1.73
CA GLY A 35 2.03 -22.83 -2.50
C GLY A 35 1.94 -21.42 -3.10
N GLY A 36 0.74 -20.93 -3.35
CA GLY A 36 0.46 -19.58 -3.84
C GLY A 36 0.43 -18.50 -2.76
N MET A 37 0.40 -18.82 -1.46
CA MET A 37 0.31 -17.80 -0.39
C MET A 37 1.62 -17.05 -0.16
N LEU A 38 2.75 -17.72 -0.37
CA LEU A 38 4.09 -17.17 -0.17
C LEU A 38 4.90 -17.30 -1.44
N ILE A 39 5.53 -16.21 -1.86
CA ILE A 39 6.44 -16.17 -3.00
C ILE A 39 7.87 -15.91 -2.53
N ASN A 40 8.82 -16.60 -3.17
CA ASN A 40 10.25 -16.37 -2.96
C ASN A 40 10.88 -15.92 -4.28
N ASP A 41 10.97 -14.60 -4.45
CA ASP A 41 11.51 -13.94 -5.64
C ASP A 41 13.04 -14.02 -5.73
N VAL A 42 13.72 -14.04 -4.57
CA VAL A 42 15.18 -14.01 -4.46
C VAL A 42 15.80 -15.43 -4.37
N GLY A 43 15.01 -16.44 -4.02
CA GLY A 43 15.48 -17.83 -3.88
C GLY A 43 16.20 -18.14 -2.56
N GLY A 44 16.14 -17.25 -1.57
CA GLY A 44 16.75 -17.43 -0.26
C GLY A 44 15.84 -18.18 0.74
N PRO A 45 16.40 -18.86 1.76
CA PRO A 45 15.61 -19.67 2.70
C PRO A 45 14.66 -18.86 3.59
N THR A 46 14.86 -17.54 3.70
CA THR A 46 14.08 -16.64 4.57
C THR A 46 13.44 -15.47 3.82
N THR A 47 13.51 -15.46 2.49
CA THR A 47 13.06 -14.35 1.64
C THR A 47 11.63 -14.54 1.11
N PHE A 48 10.78 -15.22 1.87
CA PHE A 48 9.37 -15.39 1.51
C PHE A 48 8.59 -14.11 1.81
N LYS A 49 7.85 -13.63 0.81
CA LYS A 49 6.89 -12.53 0.93
C LYS A 49 5.49 -13.06 0.68
N GLU A 50 4.49 -12.38 1.23
CA GLU A 50 3.09 -12.67 0.92
C GLU A 50 2.79 -12.32 -0.53
N THR A 51 2.20 -13.27 -1.24
CA THR A 51 1.83 -13.10 -2.65
C THR A 51 0.81 -11.96 -2.81
N ASP A 52 -0.14 -11.83 -1.88
CA ASP A 52 -1.14 -10.77 -1.89
C ASP A 52 -0.51 -9.37 -1.83
N ILE A 53 0.44 -9.15 -0.90
CA ILE A 53 1.19 -7.89 -0.81
C ILE A 53 1.93 -7.60 -2.13
N ARG A 54 2.51 -8.62 -2.77
CA ARG A 54 3.21 -8.44 -4.04
C ARG A 54 2.25 -8.07 -5.17
N ILE A 55 1.08 -8.70 -5.23
CA ILE A 55 0.02 -8.37 -6.19
C ILE A 55 -0.51 -6.95 -5.94
N GLU A 56 -0.70 -6.56 -4.69
CA GLU A 56 -1.10 -5.19 -4.32
C GLU A 56 -0.06 -4.17 -4.83
N GLN A 57 1.23 -4.43 -4.59
CA GLN A 57 2.32 -3.58 -5.07
C GLN A 57 2.35 -3.52 -6.61
N PHE A 58 2.17 -4.65 -7.28
CA PHE A 58 2.11 -4.73 -8.74
C PHE A 58 0.94 -3.91 -9.30
N ASN A 59 -0.23 -4.04 -8.70
CA ASN A 59 -1.42 -3.26 -9.04
C ASN A 59 -1.21 -1.76 -8.79
N LYS A 60 -0.53 -1.36 -7.72
CA LYS A 60 -0.14 0.04 -7.48
C LYS A 60 0.78 0.56 -8.59
N SER A 61 1.78 -0.22 -9.01
CA SER A 61 2.65 0.16 -10.13
C SER A 61 1.89 0.27 -11.45
N ILE A 62 0.95 -0.63 -11.75
CA ILE A 62 0.10 -0.48 -12.94
C ILE A 62 -0.69 0.83 -12.84
N LYS A 63 -1.34 1.07 -11.71
CA LYS A 63 -2.16 2.27 -11.47
C LYS A 63 -1.35 3.57 -11.59
N SER A 64 -0.10 3.61 -11.13
CA SER A 64 0.75 4.80 -11.23
C SER A 64 1.07 5.16 -12.68
N HIS A 65 1.16 4.16 -13.57
CA HIS A 65 1.38 4.36 -15.00
C HIS A 65 0.06 4.49 -15.79
N ALA A 66 -1.08 4.25 -15.13
CA ALA A 66 -2.43 4.36 -15.68
C ALA A 66 -3.12 5.70 -15.35
N HIS A 67 -2.45 6.62 -14.64
CA HIS A 67 -3.02 7.89 -14.22
C HIS A 67 -2.60 9.04 -15.14
N GLY A 68 -3.54 9.95 -15.43
CA GLY A 68 -3.30 11.18 -16.19
C GLY A 68 -4.02 11.27 -17.53
N VAL A 69 -4.05 12.48 -18.10
CA VAL A 69 -4.80 12.84 -19.32
C VAL A 69 -4.35 12.05 -20.56
N ASN A 70 -3.15 11.44 -20.50
CA ASN A 70 -2.54 10.65 -21.57
C ASN A 70 -2.64 9.13 -21.35
N ALA A 71 -3.35 8.67 -20.32
CA ALA A 71 -3.50 7.24 -20.04
C ALA A 71 -4.47 6.61 -21.06
N GLN A 72 -3.92 5.95 -22.08
CA GLN A 72 -4.71 5.15 -23.01
C GLN A 72 -4.75 3.69 -22.55
N PRO A 73 -5.92 3.03 -22.51
CA PRO A 73 -6.03 1.61 -22.15
C PRO A 73 -5.09 0.69 -22.94
N GLY A 74 -4.89 0.98 -24.23
CA GLY A 74 -3.97 0.20 -25.09
C GLY A 74 -2.48 0.38 -24.76
N LEU A 75 -2.09 1.44 -24.04
CA LEU A 75 -0.75 1.58 -23.49
C LEU A 75 -0.56 0.65 -22.28
N LEU A 76 -1.58 0.54 -21.44
CA LEU A 76 -1.58 -0.37 -20.29
C LEU A 76 -1.42 -1.82 -20.76
N GLU A 77 -2.21 -2.25 -21.74
CA GLU A 77 -2.15 -3.61 -22.28
C GLU A 77 -0.73 -3.99 -22.74
N LYS A 78 -0.05 -3.06 -23.42
CA LYS A 78 1.32 -3.26 -23.92
C LYS A 78 2.37 -3.30 -22.82
N PHE A 79 2.21 -2.46 -21.78
CA PHE A 79 3.22 -2.33 -20.73
C PHE A 79 3.06 -3.36 -19.60
N THR A 80 1.82 -3.78 -19.31
CA THR A 80 1.51 -4.64 -18.15
C THR A 80 2.21 -6.00 -18.24
N SER A 81 2.31 -6.57 -19.45
CA SER A 81 3.01 -7.84 -19.69
C SER A 81 4.53 -7.74 -19.50
N ALA A 82 5.12 -6.57 -19.80
CA ALA A 82 6.55 -6.32 -19.66
C ALA A 82 6.95 -5.88 -18.24
N LEU A 83 6.03 -5.29 -17.48
CA LEU A 83 6.29 -4.69 -16.18
C LEU A 83 6.92 -5.68 -15.19
N GLY A 84 6.45 -6.93 -15.16
CA GLY A 84 7.01 -7.97 -14.29
C GLY A 84 8.48 -8.29 -14.61
N HIS A 85 8.84 -8.30 -15.90
CA HIS A 85 10.22 -8.54 -16.33
C HIS A 85 11.14 -7.35 -16.03
N VAL A 86 10.64 -6.13 -16.25
CA VAL A 86 11.36 -4.89 -15.90
C VAL A 86 11.63 -4.86 -14.39
N GLN A 87 10.61 -5.09 -13.57
CA GLN A 87 10.75 -5.15 -12.11
C GLN A 87 11.75 -6.22 -11.65
N LYS A 88 11.74 -7.40 -12.26
CA LYS A 88 12.71 -8.45 -11.95
C LYS A 88 14.17 -8.04 -12.21
N LEU A 89 14.40 -7.16 -13.18
CA LEU A 89 15.73 -6.64 -13.49
C LEU A 89 16.09 -5.43 -12.62
N THR A 90 15.13 -4.55 -12.35
CA THR A 90 15.37 -3.30 -11.62
C THR A 90 15.40 -3.47 -10.11
N ASP A 91 14.54 -4.32 -9.53
CA ASP A 91 14.41 -4.46 -8.07
C ASP A 91 15.72 -4.95 -7.42
N PRO A 92 16.45 -5.95 -7.95
CA PRO A 92 17.75 -6.35 -7.42
C PRO A 92 18.78 -5.23 -7.56
N MET A 93 18.80 -4.55 -8.72
CA MET A 93 19.73 -3.48 -9.01
C MET A 93 19.54 -2.28 -8.07
N CYS A 94 18.30 -1.88 -7.79
CA CYS A 94 17.96 -0.84 -6.81
C CYS A 94 18.32 -1.25 -5.38
N THR A 95 18.18 -2.54 -5.05
CA THR A 95 18.58 -3.09 -3.75
C THR A 95 20.09 -3.05 -3.58
N GLU A 96 20.85 -3.52 -4.57
CA GLU A 96 22.32 -3.55 -4.57
C GLU A 96 22.93 -2.14 -4.53
N LEU A 97 22.32 -1.19 -5.24
CA LEU A 97 22.71 0.21 -5.23
C LEU A 97 22.30 0.96 -3.95
N GLY A 98 21.55 0.32 -3.05
CA GLY A 98 21.09 0.94 -1.79
C GLY A 98 20.02 2.03 -1.96
N ILE A 99 19.44 2.20 -3.16
CA ILE A 99 18.40 3.19 -3.47
C ILE A 99 17.15 2.97 -2.60
N ASP A 100 16.88 1.70 -2.29
CA ASP A 100 15.80 1.28 -1.41
C ASP A 100 15.98 1.75 0.05
N ILE A 101 17.21 2.05 0.47
CA ILE A 101 17.53 2.48 1.84
C ILE A 101 17.24 3.98 1.99
N GLU A 102 17.55 4.78 0.98
CA GLU A 102 17.31 6.24 1.00
C GLU A 102 15.80 6.56 1.08
N ASN A 103 14.97 5.80 0.37
CA ASN A 103 13.52 6.03 0.33
C ASN A 103 12.72 5.38 1.48
N LYS A 104 13.36 4.55 2.32
CA LYS A 104 12.73 3.94 3.51
C LYS A 104 12.86 4.77 4.78
N HIS A 105 13.48 5.95 4.69
CA HIS A 105 13.40 6.96 5.75
C HIS A 105 12.00 7.57 5.82
N HIS A 106 11.01 6.76 6.19
CA HIS A 106 9.77 7.31 6.72
C HIS A 106 10.12 8.01 8.02
N ALA A 107 9.80 9.30 8.12
CA ALA A 107 9.80 9.98 9.41
C ALA A 107 8.96 9.14 10.36
N LYS A 108 9.55 8.69 11.48
CA LYS A 108 8.79 7.98 12.50
C LYS A 108 7.73 8.95 13.02
N VAL A 109 6.47 8.65 12.71
CA VAL A 109 5.31 9.44 13.16
C VAL A 109 5.41 9.56 14.68
N ARG A 110 5.47 10.80 15.15
CA ARG A 110 5.54 11.12 16.56
C ARG A 110 4.31 11.96 16.85
N GLN A 111 3.21 11.26 17.11
CA GLN A 111 1.89 11.87 17.27
C GLN A 111 1.92 13.06 18.24
N ASP A 112 2.72 12.98 19.31
CA ASP A 112 2.95 14.07 20.26
C ASP A 112 3.52 15.33 19.59
N LYS A 113 4.54 15.17 18.75
CA LYS A 113 5.19 16.27 18.04
C LYS A 113 4.37 16.77 16.85
N ASP A 114 3.74 15.85 16.13
CA ASP A 114 2.95 16.17 14.95
C ASP A 114 1.71 16.99 15.33
N VAL A 115 1.05 16.64 16.45
CA VAL A 115 -0.06 17.43 17.01
C VAL A 115 0.40 18.81 17.47
N GLN A 116 1.60 18.92 18.08
CA GLN A 116 2.14 20.23 18.48
C GLN A 116 2.46 21.14 17.29
N ILE A 117 3.04 20.58 16.23
CA ILE A 117 3.33 21.32 15.00
C ILE A 117 2.04 21.81 14.36
N LEU A 118 1.03 20.94 14.27
CA LEU A 118 -0.28 21.29 13.75
C LEU A 118 -0.95 22.38 14.59
N LEU A 119 -1.02 22.22 15.91
CA LEU A 119 -1.59 23.24 16.80
C LEU A 119 -0.87 24.58 16.68
N LYS A 120 0.47 24.57 16.61
CA LYS A 120 1.26 25.78 16.45
C LYS A 120 0.94 26.48 15.12
N HIS A 121 0.77 25.72 14.04
CA HIS A 121 0.38 26.27 12.75
C HIS A 121 -1.04 26.88 12.80
N LEU A 122 -2.02 26.16 13.34
CA LEU A 122 -3.40 26.63 13.48
C LEU A 122 -3.50 27.91 14.33
N CYS A 123 -2.72 28.00 15.40
CA CYS A 123 -2.64 29.19 16.24
C CYS A 123 -1.95 30.37 15.52
N ASN A 124 -0.85 30.11 14.79
CA ASN A 124 -0.12 31.14 14.05
C ASN A 124 -0.96 31.73 12.91
N GLU A 125 -1.65 30.87 12.16
CA GLU A 125 -2.56 31.28 11.07
C GLU A 125 -3.91 31.80 11.58
N LYS A 126 -4.10 31.84 12.91
CA LYS A 126 -5.29 32.39 13.55
C LYS A 126 -6.61 31.79 13.03
N ILE A 127 -6.59 30.51 12.63
CA ILE A 127 -7.74 29.85 11.99
C ILE A 127 -8.97 29.81 12.92
N PHE A 128 -8.75 29.76 14.24
CA PHE A 128 -9.80 29.78 15.25
C PHE A 128 -9.99 31.16 15.90
N ASP A 129 -9.33 32.21 15.40
CA ASP A 129 -9.56 33.57 15.85
C ASP A 129 -10.73 34.18 15.07
N PHE A 130 -11.95 33.79 15.47
CA PHE A 130 -13.19 34.29 14.87
C PHE A 130 -13.37 35.81 15.04
N THR A 131 -12.57 36.46 15.88
CA THR A 131 -12.60 37.93 16.02
C THR A 131 -11.83 38.65 14.92
N ALA A 132 -10.90 37.94 14.27
CA ALA A 132 -10.15 38.41 13.11
C ALA A 132 -10.78 37.95 11.77
N ASP A 133 -11.93 37.28 11.82
CA ASP A 133 -12.64 36.78 10.65
C ASP A 133 -13.20 37.94 9.82
N VAL A 134 -12.84 37.99 8.54
CA VAL A 134 -13.28 39.01 7.60
C VAL A 134 -14.24 38.34 6.63
N PRO A 135 -15.47 38.89 6.43
CA PRO A 135 -16.39 38.35 5.44
C PRO A 135 -15.70 38.24 4.09
N SER A 136 -15.82 37.09 3.45
CA SER A 136 -15.29 36.91 2.10
C SER A 136 -16.05 37.84 1.15
N GLU A 137 -15.32 38.65 0.36
CA GLU A 137 -15.93 39.59 -0.60
C GLU A 137 -16.54 38.88 -1.83
N HIS A 138 -16.25 37.60 -1.99
CA HIS A 138 -16.71 36.78 -3.10
C HIS A 138 -18.09 36.21 -2.78
N ALA A 139 -19.03 36.31 -3.71
CA ALA A 139 -20.34 35.69 -3.58
C ALA A 139 -20.19 34.17 -3.46
N VAL A 140 -20.36 33.64 -2.24
CA VAL A 140 -20.46 32.21 -2.01
C VAL A 140 -21.88 31.81 -2.40
N ILE A 141 -22.00 30.94 -3.41
CA ILE A 141 -23.29 30.38 -3.81
C ILE A 141 -23.76 29.51 -2.65
N ASP A 142 -24.91 29.87 -2.06
CA ASP A 142 -25.56 29.04 -1.06
C ASP A 142 -26.01 27.73 -1.74
N LEU A 143 -25.53 26.60 -1.23
CA LEU A 143 -25.80 25.27 -1.80
C LEU A 143 -27.04 24.61 -1.16
N TYR A 144 -27.83 25.39 -0.42
CA TYR A 144 -29.13 24.97 0.13
C TYR A 144 -30.31 25.48 -0.70
#